data_AF-A0AAU7W8C9-F1
#
_entry.id   AF-A0AAU7W8C9-F1
#
_cell.length_a   1.000
_cell.length_b   1.000
_cell.length_c   1.000
_cell.angle_alpha   90.00
_cell.angle_beta   90.00
_cell.angle_gamma   90.00
#
_symmetry.space_group_name_H-M   'P 1'
#
loop_
_entity.id
_entity.type
_entity.pdbx_description
1 polymer ?
#
loop_
_entity_poly.entity_id
_entity_poly.type
_entity_poly.pdbx_seq_one_letter_code
_entity_poly.pdbx_strand_id
1 'polypeptide(L)' 'MATRINPKVAAGGVAGAVVTIGVWAVGLAGVTVPAEVASAATVIVAFAAGYLVPAERGGKHVADE' A
#
# COMPACT_ATOMS: atom_id res chain seq x y z
N MET A 1 6.14 14.10 -21.14
CA MET A 1 4.91 13.90 -20.35
C MET A 1 5.33 13.37 -18.99
N ALA A 2 5.37 14.20 -17.94
CA ALA A 2 5.76 13.76 -16.60
C ALA A 2 4.51 13.21 -15.89
N THR A 3 4.44 11.88 -15.73
CA THR A 3 3.33 11.23 -15.03
C THR A 3 3.44 11.56 -13.54
N ARG A 4 2.52 12.38 -13.02
CA ARG A 4 2.40 12.65 -11.57
C ARG A 4 1.94 11.36 -10.91
N ILE A 5 2.85 10.66 -10.24
CA ILE A 5 2.53 9.42 -9.52
C ILE A 5 1.52 9.77 -8.42
N ASN A 6 0.34 9.16 -8.45
CA ASN A 6 -0.66 9.35 -7.42
C ASN A 6 -0.13 8.73 -6.10
N PRO A 7 0.05 9.51 -5.02
CA PRO A 7 0.62 9.01 -3.77
C PRO A 7 -0.16 7.83 -3.18
N LYS A 8 -1.49 7.80 -3.37
CA LYS A 8 -2.33 6.68 -2.90
C LYS A 8 -2.04 5.38 -3.64
N VAL A 9 -1.69 5.45 -4.93
CA VAL A 9 -1.31 4.27 -5.73
C VAL A 9 0.06 3.76 -5.31
N ALA A 10 1.02 4.67 -5.11
CA ALA A 10 2.35 4.31 -4.62
C ALA A 10 2.30 3.64 -3.23
N ALA A 11 1.43 4.13 -2.35
CA ALA A 11 1.25 3.57 -1.01
C ALA A 11 0.81 2.10 -1.02
N GLY A 12 -0.10 1.74 -1.92
CA GLY A 12 -0.52 0.34 -2.11
C GLY A 12 0.62 -0.57 -2.58
N GLY A 13 1.46 -0.07 -3.51
CA GLY A 13 2.64 -0.81 -3.97
C GLY A 13 3.67 -1.03 -2.86
N VAL A 14 3.96 0.00 -2.07
CA VAL A 14 4.90 -0.08 -0.94
C VAL A 14 4.37 -1.04 0.13
N ALA A 15 3.07 -1.04 0.41
CA ALA A 15 2.45 -1.96 1.35
C ALA A 15 2.68 -3.44 0.99
N GLY A 16 2.50 -3.80 -0.29
CA GLY A 16 2.77 -5.17 -0.77
C GLY A 16 4.23 -5.57 -0.63
N ALA A 17 5.16 -4.66 -0.92
CA ALA A 17 6.60 -4.90 -0.75
C ALA A 17 6.96 -5.14 0.73
N VAL A 18 6.40 -4.36 1.65
CA VAL A 18 6.61 -4.52 3.10
C VAL A 18 6.15 -5.90 3.57
N VAL A 19 4.96 -6.35 3.17
CA VAL A 19 4.47 -7.69 3.56
C VAL A 19 5.31 -8.80 2.95
N THR A 20 5.73 -8.65 1.69
CA THR A 20 6.60 -9.63 1.02
C THR A 20 7.92 -9.82 1.76
N ILE A 21 8.58 -8.71 2.13
CA ILE A 21 9.82 -8.72 2.90
C ILE A 21 9.59 -9.32 4.29
N GLY A 22 8.48 -8.98 4.94
CA GLY A 22 8.12 -9.53 6.25
C GLY A 22 7.93 -11.05 6.21
N VAL A 23 7.17 -11.57 5.25
CA VAL A 23 6.95 -13.01 5.07
C VAL A 23 8.26 -13.73 4.79
N TRP A 24 9.13 -13.15 3.95
CA TRP A 24 10.45 -13.70 3.69
C TRP A 24 11.32 -13.76 4.96
N ALA A 25 11.34 -12.69 5.76
CA ALA A 25 12.10 -12.65 7.00
C ALA A 25 11.58 -13.68 8.04
N VAL A 26 10.26 -13.85 8.13
CA VAL A 26 9.64 -14.89 8.97
C VAL A 26 10.03 -16.29 8.49
N GLY A 27 10.12 -16.50 7.18
CA GLY A 27 10.61 -17.75 6.58
C GLY A 27 12.04 -18.11 6.99
N LEU A 28 12.93 -17.11 7.18
CA LEU A 28 14.30 -17.35 7.66
C LEU A 28 14.34 -17.89 9.09
N ALA A 29 13.31 -17.65 9.90
CA ALA A 29 13.17 -18.20 11.25
C ALA A 29 12.59 -19.63 11.27
N GLY A 30 12.37 -20.25 10.11
CA GLY A 30 11.80 -21.59 9.99
C GLY A 30 10.27 -21.63 10.11
N VAL A 31 9.60 -20.48 10.11
CA VAL A 31 8.14 -20.39 10.18
C VAL A 31 7.56 -20.38 8.78
N THR A 32 6.73 -21.37 8.46
CA THR A 32 5.97 -21.43 7.21
C THR A 32 4.74 -20.55 7.30
N VAL A 33 4.67 -19.52 6.45
CA VAL A 33 3.50 -18.64 6.35
C VAL A 33 2.60 -19.13 5.21
N PRO A 34 1.36 -19.57 5.49
CA PRO A 34 0.41 -19.93 4.45
C PRO A 34 0.07 -18.74 3.54
N ALA A 35 -0.26 -19.01 2.29
CA ALA A 35 -0.56 -17.98 1.30
C ALA A 35 -1.78 -17.12 1.71
N GLU A 36 -2.74 -17.72 2.40
CA GLU A 36 -3.92 -17.07 2.97
C GLU A 36 -3.54 -16.02 4.02
N VAL A 37 -2.53 -16.30 4.85
CA VAL A 37 -2.06 -15.38 5.89
C VAL A 37 -1.28 -14.22 5.26
N ALA A 38 -0.41 -14.51 4.29
CA ALA A 38 0.35 -13.48 3.57
C ALA A 38 -0.56 -12.53 2.78
N SER A 39 -1.59 -13.07 2.13
CA SER A 39 -2.58 -12.27 1.39
C SER A 39 -3.45 -11.42 2.33
N ALA A 40 -3.92 -11.99 3.45
CA ALA A 40 -4.65 -11.23 4.46
C ALA A 40 -3.81 -10.08 5.04
N ALA A 41 -2.54 -10.34 5.37
CA ALA A 41 -1.62 -9.31 5.84
C ALA A 41 -1.42 -8.20 4.79
N THR A 42 -1.28 -8.57 3.52
CA THR A 42 -1.14 -7.60 2.41
C THR A 42 -2.35 -6.67 2.32
N VAL A 43 -3.56 -7.21 2.43
CA VAL A 43 -4.80 -6.40 2.40
C VAL A 43 -4.85 -5.43 3.57
N ILE A 44 -4.53 -5.88 4.79
CA ILE A 44 -4.55 -5.04 5.99
C ILE A 44 -3.52 -3.91 5.87
N VAL A 45 -2.29 -4.22 5.44
CA VAL A 45 -1.23 -3.21 5.31
C VAL A 45 -1.52 -2.25 4.17
N ALA A 46 -2.06 -2.72 3.04
CA ALA A 46 -2.46 -1.85 1.93
C ALA A 46 -3.60 -0.90 2.33
N PHE A 47 -4.58 -1.41 3.08
CA PHE A 47 -5.65 -0.59 3.62
C PHE A 47 -5.12 0.46 4.61
N ALA A 48 -4.26 0.06 5.55
CA ALA A 48 -3.63 0.98 6.49
C ALA A 48 -2.79 2.06 5.78
N ALA A 49 -2.02 1.67 4.77
CA ALA A 49 -1.25 2.61 3.95
C ALA A 49 -2.16 3.60 3.23
N GLY A 50 -3.27 3.13 2.64
CA GLY A 50 -4.27 3.99 1.99
C GLY A 50 -4.98 4.95 2.95
N TYR A 51 -5.20 4.53 4.20
CA TYR A 51 -5.82 5.35 5.26
C TYR A 51 -4.88 6.45 5.77
N LEU A 52 -3.59 6.11 5.97
CA LEU A 52 -2.59 7.04 6.47
C LEU A 52 -2.13 8.06 5.42
N VAL A 53 -2.24 7.74 4.13
CA VAL A 53 -1.90 8.69 3.05
C VAL A 53 -3.00 9.74 2.89
N PRO A 54 -2.70 11.02 3.17
CA PRO A 54 -3.66 12.11 3.01
C PRO A 54 -4.21 12.12 1.59
N ALA A 55 -5.52 12.27 1.45
CA ALA A 55 -6.06 12.74 0.18
C ALA A 55 -5.54 14.17 0.00
N GLU A 56 -4.85 14.45 -1.11
CA GLU A 56 -4.53 15.83 -1.48
C GLU A 56 -5.85 16.62 -1.55
N ARG A 57 -6.18 17.34 -0.48
CA ARG A 57 -7.27 18.33 -0.44
C ARG A 57 -6.70 19.58 -1.12
N GLY A 58 -6.66 19.58 -2.45
CA GLY A 58 -5.90 20.58 -3.18
C GLY A 58 -6.23 20.72 -4.66
N GLY A 59 -7.46 20.42 -5.07
CA GLY A 59 -7.98 20.84 -6.38
C GLY A 59 -9.02 21.92 -6.16
N LYS A 60 -8.73 23.17 -6.54
CA LYS A 60 -9.78 24.18 -6.75
C LYS A 60 -10.81 23.56 -7.70
N HIS A 61 -12.00 23.24 -7.22
CA HIS A 61 -13.16 23.13 -8.09
C HIS A 61 -13.44 24.55 -8.57
N VAL A 62 -12.87 24.91 -9.71
CA VAL A 62 -13.32 26.10 -10.44
C VAL A 62 -14.70 25.70 -10.95
N ALA A 63 -15.73 26.21 -10.29
CA ALA A 63 -17.06 26.24 -10.88
C ALA A 63 -16.94 27.14 -12.10
N ASP A 64 -16.93 26.51 -13.27
CA ASP A 64 -17.12 27.21 -14.55
C ASP A 64 -18.60 27.59 -14.59
N GLU A 65 -18.86 28.90 -14.64
CA GLU A 65 -20.19 29.51 -14.84
C GLU A 65 -20.50 29.60 -16.33
#